data_AF-A0A950WR12-F1
#
_entry.id   AF-A0A950WR12-F1
#
_cell.length_a   1.000
_cell.length_b   1.000
_cell.length_c   1.000
_cell.angle_alpha   90.00
_cell.angle_beta   90.00
_cell.angle_gamma   90.00
#
_symmetry.space_group_name_H-M   'P 1'
#
loop_
_entity.id
_entity.type
_entity.pdbx_description
1 polymer ?
#
loop_
_entity_poly.entity_id
_entity_poly.type
_entity_poly.pdbx_seq_one_letter_code
_entity_poly.pdbx_strand_id
1 'polypeptide(L)' 'MAFAIRNLSVLAYANGFTLWHYKAGADRLEAASETGFFSDAADMLVCGDIMMISAADGARIVCLASGADGSLITAPLA' A
#
# COMPACT_ATOMS: atom_id res chain seq x y z
N MET A 1 -12.25 -6.00 4.44
CA MET A 1 -11.72 -5.82 5.82
C MET A 1 -11.29 -4.36 5.98
N ALA A 2 -11.08 -3.86 7.19
CA ALA A 2 -10.76 -2.44 7.39
C ALA A 2 -9.24 -2.22 7.50
N PHE A 3 -8.73 -1.21 6.79
CA PHE A 3 -7.36 -0.76 6.91
C PHE A 3 -7.03 -0.35 8.35
N ALA A 4 -5.83 -0.70 8.81
CA ALA A 4 -5.34 -0.33 10.12
C ALA A 4 -4.04 0.45 10.02
N ILE A 5 -4.09 1.77 10.21
CA ILE A 5 -2.92 2.65 10.13
C ILE A 5 -1.74 2.21 11.00
N ARG A 6 -2.01 1.60 12.16
CA ARG A 6 -0.97 1.07 13.06
C ARG A 6 -0.13 -0.05 12.45
N ASN A 7 -0.62 -0.68 11.39
CA ASN A 7 0.06 -1.76 10.67
C ASN A 7 0.84 -1.23 9.46
N LEU A 8 0.79 0.07 9.19
CA LEU A 8 1.55 0.74 8.14
C LEU A 8 2.82 1.33 8.75
N SER A 9 3.97 1.07 8.13
CA SER A 9 5.27 1.55 8.59
C SER A 9 6.13 2.04 7.44
N VAL A 10 6.83 3.15 7.65
CA VAL A 10 7.89 3.61 6.74
C VAL A 10 9.15 2.80 7.02
N LEU A 11 9.71 2.19 5.97
CA LEU A 11 10.99 1.48 6.04
C LEU A 11 12.17 2.38 5.64
N ALA A 12 12.00 3.15 4.57
CA ALA A 12 13.02 4.06 4.06
C ALA A 12 12.37 5.20 3.27
N TYR A 13 13.03 6.35 3.22
CA TYR A 13 12.66 7.46 2.34
C TYR A 13 13.93 8.05 1.72
N ALA A 14 13.95 8.20 0.40
CA ALA A 14 15.08 8.77 -0.35
C ALA A 14 14.62 9.18 -1.74
N ASN A 15 15.32 10.10 -2.40
CA ASN A 15 15.09 10.49 -3.80
C ASN A 15 13.63 10.85 -4.15
N GLY A 16 12.86 11.35 -3.19
CA GLY A 16 11.46 11.73 -3.42
C GLY A 16 10.46 10.56 -3.44
N PHE A 17 10.84 9.36 -3.00
CA PHE A 17 9.91 8.26 -2.77
C PHE A 17 10.07 7.69 -1.35
N THR A 18 9.02 7.03 -0.89
CA THR A 18 8.97 6.33 0.39
C THR A 18 8.71 4.83 0.16
N LEU A 19 9.49 4.00 0.83
CA LEU A 19 9.28 2.56 0.92
C LEU A 19 8.46 2.25 2.17
N TRP A 20 7.31 1.64 1.97
CA TRP A 20 6.35 1.29 2.99
C TRP A 20 6.26 -0.21 3.22
N HIS A 21 5.91 -0.60 4.44
CA HIS A 21 5.47 -1.94 4.78
C HIS A 21 4.08 -1.90 5.41
N TYR A 22 3.17 -2.73 4.92
CA TYR A 22 1.87 -2.97 5.52
C TYR A 22 1.72 -4.43 5.95
N LYS A 23 1.38 -4.64 7.23
CA LYS A 23 1.12 -5.97 7.78
C LYS A 23 -0.38 -6.22 7.91
N ALA A 24 -0.95 -6.99 7.00
CA ALA A 24 -2.39 -7.28 6.95
C ALA A 24 -2.86 -8.25 8.07
N GLY A 25 -1.92 -8.95 8.74
CA GLY A 25 -2.26 -9.81 9.87
C GLY A 25 -2.96 -11.10 9.41
N ALA A 26 -4.21 -11.31 9.81
CA ALA A 26 -5.02 -12.47 9.40
C ALA A 26 -5.70 -12.29 8.03
N ASP A 27 -5.64 -11.08 7.47
CA ASP A 27 -6.13 -10.80 6.12
C ASP A 27 -5.38 -11.59 5.05
N ARG A 28 -6.09 -11.85 3.96
CA ARG A 28 -5.50 -12.35 2.71
C ARG A 28 -5.00 -11.20 1.86
N LEU A 29 -4.04 -11.52 1.01
CA LEU A 29 -3.36 -10.54 0.17
C LEU A 29 -4.29 -9.85 -0.84
N GLU A 30 -5.28 -10.57 -1.36
CA GLU A 30 -6.29 -10.02 -2.26
C GLU A 30 -7.13 -8.93 -1.57
N ALA A 31 -7.51 -9.12 -0.30
CA ALA A 31 -8.28 -8.12 0.45
C ALA A 31 -7.47 -6.83 0.69
N ALA A 32 -6.17 -6.96 0.96
CA ALA A 32 -5.26 -5.82 1.12
C ALA A 32 -4.86 -5.15 -0.21
N SER A 33 -5.26 -5.73 -1.35
CA SER A 33 -5.01 -5.20 -2.69
C SER A 33 -6.27 -4.62 -3.35
N GLU A 34 -7.40 -4.59 -2.64
CA GLU A 34 -8.63 -3.99 -3.15
C GLU A 34 -8.44 -2.49 -3.44
N THR A 35 -9.07 -2.01 -4.51
CA THR A 35 -9.04 -0.59 -4.86
C THR A 35 -9.54 0.25 -3.69
N GLY A 36 -8.76 1.28 -3.32
CA GLY A 36 -9.11 2.15 -2.20
C GLY A 36 -8.78 1.58 -0.81
N PHE A 37 -8.18 0.38 -0.69
CA PHE A 37 -7.83 -0.18 0.63
C PHE A 37 -6.94 0.77 1.46
N PHE A 38 -6.05 1.54 0.82
CA PHE A 38 -5.16 2.50 1.48
C PHE A 38 -5.69 3.94 1.47
N SER A 39 -6.97 4.19 1.15
CA SER A 39 -7.54 5.54 1.05
C SER A 39 -7.41 6.34 2.35
N ASP A 40 -7.53 5.67 3.49
CA ASP A 40 -7.45 6.29 4.82
C ASP A 40 -6.05 6.82 5.15
N ALA A 41 -5.03 6.38 4.39
CA ALA A 41 -3.66 6.85 4.47
C ALA A 41 -3.25 7.71 3.26
N ALA A 42 -4.20 8.11 2.40
CA ALA A 42 -3.89 8.84 1.16
C ALA A 42 -3.13 10.15 1.40
N ASP A 43 -3.35 10.82 2.54
CA ASP A 43 -2.62 12.05 2.90
C ASP A 43 -1.13 11.82 3.18
N MET A 44 -0.72 10.56 3.44
CA MET A 44 0.67 10.17 3.74
C MET A 44 1.37 9.51 2.55
N LEU A 45 0.60 9.01 1.59
CA LEU A 45 1.06 8.15 0.50
C LEU A 45 1.10 8.93 -0.80
N VAL A 46 2.22 8.84 -1.53
CA VAL A 46 2.40 9.58 -2.77
C VAL A 46 2.56 8.63 -3.95
N CYS A 47 2.10 9.04 -5.14
CA CYS A 47 2.34 8.30 -6.37
C CYS A 47 3.85 8.13 -6.60
N GLY A 48 4.29 6.91 -6.88
CA GLY A 48 5.70 6.54 -6.99
C GLY A 48 6.30 5.92 -5.72
N ASP A 49 5.58 5.95 -4.59
CA ASP A 49 5.95 5.17 -3.41
C ASP A 49 5.83 3.67 -3.69
N ILE A 50 6.67 2.89 -3.00
CA ILE A 50 6.66 1.43 -3.09
C ILE A 50 6.07 0.86 -1.79
N MET A 51 5.13 -0.07 -1.91
CA MET A 51 4.49 -0.71 -0.77
C MET A 51 4.70 -2.21 -0.77
N MET A 52 5.29 -2.71 0.32
CA MET A 52 5.42 -4.13 0.62
C MET A 52 4.27 -4.56 1.52
N ILE A 53 3.45 -5.50 1.07
CA ILE A 53 2.30 -6.02 1.80
C ILE A 53 2.64 -7.43 2.28
N SER A 54 2.45 -7.71 3.56
CA SER A 54 2.54 -9.06 4.14
C SER A 54 1.19 -9.47 4.73
N ALA A 55 0.69 -10.63 4.31
CA ALA A 55 -0.63 -11.16 4.63
C ALA A 55 -0.51 -12.62 5.13
N ALA A 56 -1.62 -13.20 5.57
CA ALA A 56 -1.66 -14.57 6.07
C ALA A 56 -1.28 -15.61 5.01
N ASP A 57 -1.54 -15.31 3.73
CA ASP A 57 -1.33 -16.20 2.59
C ASP A 57 -0.14 -15.83 1.70
N GLY A 58 0.65 -14.80 2.07
CA GLY A 58 1.87 -14.45 1.33
C GLY A 58 2.29 -12.98 1.47
N ALA A 59 3.09 -12.52 0.52
CA ALA A 59 3.53 -11.14 0.42
C ALA A 59 3.54 -10.65 -1.04
N ARG A 60 3.40 -9.33 -1.24
CA ARG A 60 3.39 -8.68 -2.55
C ARG A 60 4.06 -7.32 -2.44
N ILE A 61 4.73 -6.90 -3.51
CA ILE A 61 5.25 -5.54 -3.64
C ILE A 61 4.48 -4.86 -4.76
N VAL A 62 3.98 -3.67 -4.48
CA VAL A 62 3.19 -2.84 -5.40
C VAL A 62 3.77 -1.43 -5.45
N CYS A 63 3.47 -0.71 -6.53
CA CYS A 63 3.68 0.73 -6.64
C CYS A 63 2.38 1.45 -6.29
N LEU A 64 2.48 2.60 -5.62
CA LEU A 64 1.36 3.51 -5.45
C LEU A 64 1.23 4.38 -6.69
N ALA A 65 0.02 4.43 -7.25
CA ALA A 65 -0.29 5.17 -8.47
C ALA A 65 -1.59 5.96 -8.31
N SER A 66 -1.81 6.89 -9.23
CA SER A 66 -3.06 7.62 -9.33
C SER A 66 -4.02 6.88 -10.25
N GLY A 67 -5.24 6.66 -9.78
CA GLY A 67 -6.35 6.17 -10.58
C GLY A 67 -6.86 7.25 -11.55
N ALA A 68 -7.70 6.84 -12.50
CA ALA A 68 -8.28 7.75 -13.50
C ALA A 68 -9.16 8.86 -12.87
N ASP A 69 -9.65 8.63 -11.66
CA ASP A 69 -10.45 9.55 -10.85
C ASP A 69 -9.61 10.36 -9.85
N GLY A 70 -8.28 10.23 -9.88
CA GLY A 70 -7.36 10.88 -8.93
C GLY A 70 -7.23 10.14 -7.59
N SER A 71 -7.92 9.00 -7.41
CA SER A 71 -7.79 8.19 -6.20
C SER A 71 -6.40 7.54 -6.10
N LEU A 72 -5.97 7.22 -4.88
CA LEU A 72 -4.77 6.42 -4.66
C LEU A 72 -5.09 4.94 -4.92
N ILE A 73 -4.35 4.33 -5.84
CA ILE A 73 -4.48 2.90 -6.19
C ILE A 73 -3.15 2.18 -6.02
N THR A 74 -3.21 0.85 -5.87
CA THR A 74 -2.03 -0.01 -5.97
C THR A 74 -1.90 -0.56 -7.38
N ALA A 75 -0.68 -0.59 -7.91
CA ALA A 75 -0.37 -1.09 -9.24
C ALA A 75 0.81 -2.08 -9.20
N PRO A 76 0.89 -3.04 -10.15
CA PRO A 76 2.06 -3.90 -10.30
C PRO A 76 3.35 -3.09 -10.53
N LEU A 77 4.49 -3.64 -10.10
CA LEU A 77 5.80 -3.15 -10.53
C LEU A 77 6.00 -3.52 -12.01
N ALA A 78 6.40 -2.54 -12.83
CA ALA A 78 6.66 -2.71 -14.26
C ALA A 78 8.08 -3.20 -14.55
#